data_AF-A0A0K8QD72-F1
#
_entry.id   AF-A0A0K8QD72-F1
#
_cell.length_a   1.000
_cell.length_b   1.000
_cell.length_c   1.000
_cell.angle_alpha   90.00
_cell.angle_beta   90.00
_cell.angle_gamma   90.00
#
_symmetry.space_group_name_H-M   'P 1'
#
loop_
_entity.id
_entity.type
_entity.pdbx_description
1 polymer ?
#
loop_
_entity_poly.entity_id
_entity_poly.type
_entity_poly.pdbx_seq_one_letter_code
_entity_poly.pdbx_strand_id
1 'polypeptide(L)'
;MRPARGKLLRPFLGLRRAETLEICEVEELETWHDPSNADPAFARSRTRVEVMPLLEDKLGPGVAESLARTAAILQQDADFLEHLAAESYAGLVNRSDDGVWLPEDRLRELSPALRFRVIAKAAATSGANSPATGGFRPPKACCVARDPRAPCSFPVASASTAYP
;
A
#
# COMPACT_ATOMS: atom_id res chain seq x y z
N MET A 1 0.05 -9.85 1.42
CA MET A 1 0.16 -9.52 -0.03
C MET A 1 -0.97 -10.24 -0.75
N ARG A 2 -1.57 -9.67 -1.80
CA ARG A 2 -2.72 -10.29 -2.49
C ARG A 2 -2.27 -11.17 -3.67
N PRO A 3 -2.91 -12.34 -3.92
CA PRO A 3 -2.60 -13.18 -5.09
C PRO A 3 -2.78 -12.46 -6.43
N ALA A 4 -3.73 -11.53 -6.51
CA ALA A 4 -3.97 -10.70 -7.68
C ALA A 4 -4.12 -9.22 -7.29
N ARG A 5 -3.65 -8.31 -8.15
CA ARG A 5 -3.92 -6.87 -8.07
C ARG A 5 -3.99 -6.30 -9.49
N GLY A 6 -5.19 -5.99 -9.96
CA GLY A 6 -5.39 -5.57 -11.35
C GLY A 6 -4.85 -6.63 -12.31
N LYS A 7 -3.93 -6.24 -13.20
CA LYS A 7 -3.28 -7.15 -14.16
C LYS A 7 -2.12 -7.96 -13.58
N LEU A 8 -1.69 -7.69 -12.34
CA LEU A 8 -0.55 -8.35 -11.71
C LEU A 8 -0.99 -9.59 -10.92
N LEU A 9 -0.62 -10.77 -11.40
CA LEU A 9 -0.86 -12.06 -10.75
C LEU A 9 0.39 -12.54 -10.01
N ARG A 10 0.20 -13.24 -8.89
CA ARG A 10 1.24 -13.84 -8.04
C ARG A 10 0.89 -15.30 -7.77
N PRO A 11 0.95 -16.18 -8.78
CA PRO A 11 0.53 -17.58 -8.66
C PRO A 11 1.32 -18.33 -7.57
N PHE A 12 2.60 -18.02 -7.40
CA PHE A 12 3.47 -18.68 -6.42
C PHE A 12 3.40 -18.08 -5.01
N LEU A 13 2.45 -17.18 -4.73
CA LEU A 13 2.37 -16.55 -3.40
C LEU A 13 2.03 -17.54 -2.29
N GLY A 14 1.35 -18.65 -2.62
CA GLY A 14 1.04 -19.73 -1.68
C GLY A 14 2.17 -20.74 -1.49
N LEU A 15 3.22 -20.69 -2.32
CA LEU A 15 4.33 -21.62 -2.27
C LEU A 15 5.47 -21.07 -1.42
N ARG A 16 6.06 -21.94 -0.62
CA ARG A 16 7.31 -21.71 0.10
C ARG A 16 8.47 -21.74 -0.88
N ARG A 17 9.57 -21.07 -0.50
CA ARG A 17 10.80 -21.07 -1.30
C ARG A 17 11.36 -22.48 -1.50
N ALA A 18 11.28 -23.32 -0.46
CA ALA A 18 11.73 -24.71 -0.50
C ALA A 18 10.91 -25.54 -1.52
N GLU A 19 9.59 -25.41 -1.51
CA GLU A 19 8.69 -26.08 -2.47
C GLU A 19 9.01 -25.67 -3.91
N THR A 20 9.33 -24.38 -4.15
CA THR A 20 9.70 -23.94 -5.50
C THR A 20 11.06 -24.53 -5.94
N LEU A 21 12.01 -24.69 -5.03
CA LEU A 21 13.31 -25.33 -5.35
C LEU A 21 13.14 -26.82 -5.64
N GLU A 22 12.36 -27.51 -4.83
CA GLU A 22 12.05 -28.93 -5.02
C GLU A 22 11.35 -29.17 -6.36
N ILE A 23 10.39 -28.32 -6.75
CA ILE A 23 9.78 -28.38 -8.08
C ILE A 23 10.83 -28.18 -9.19
N CYS A 24 11.72 -27.20 -9.05
CA CYS A 24 12.79 -27.00 -10.04
C CYS A 24 13.75 -28.20 -10.13
N GLU A 25 14.04 -28.86 -9.01
CA GLU A 25 14.89 -30.05 -8.97
C GLU A 25 14.21 -31.25 -9.62
N VAL A 26 12.95 -31.52 -9.29
CA VAL A 26 12.15 -32.62 -9.85
C VAL A 26 11.92 -32.45 -11.36
N GLU A 27 11.73 -31.21 -11.81
CA GLU A 27 11.52 -30.87 -13.22
C GLU A 27 12.84 -30.62 -13.97
N GLU A 28 13.99 -30.85 -13.33
CA GLU A 28 15.34 -30.69 -13.91
C GLU A 28 15.58 -29.29 -14.53
N LEU A 29 15.06 -28.24 -13.91
CA LEU A 29 15.17 -26.87 -14.38
C LEU A 29 16.46 -26.20 -13.89
N GLU A 30 17.24 -25.65 -14.83
CA GLU A 30 18.40 -24.82 -14.49
C GLU A 30 17.95 -23.42 -14.02
N THR A 31 18.07 -23.15 -12.73
CA THR A 31 17.64 -21.86 -12.15
C THR A 31 18.78 -20.84 -12.11
N TRP A 32 18.55 -19.65 -12.64
CA TRP A 32 19.46 -18.53 -12.44
C TRP A 32 19.31 -17.92 -11.03
N HIS A 33 20.42 -17.79 -10.32
CA HIS A 33 20.48 -17.14 -9.02
C HIS A 33 20.90 -15.68 -9.15
N ASP A 34 19.94 -14.76 -9.20
CA ASP A 34 20.22 -13.32 -9.22
C ASP A 34 21.00 -12.90 -7.93
N PRO A 35 22.20 -12.29 -8.07
CA PRO A 35 23.00 -11.80 -6.95
C PRO A 35 22.27 -10.86 -5.99
N SER A 36 21.30 -10.07 -6.51
CA SER A 36 20.53 -9.11 -5.70
C SER A 36 19.71 -9.78 -4.57
N ASN A 37 19.41 -11.08 -4.72
CA ASN A 37 18.64 -11.84 -3.73
C ASN A 37 19.40 -12.07 -2.41
N ALA A 38 20.73 -11.98 -2.42
CA ALA A 38 21.59 -12.19 -1.26
C ALA A 38 22.33 -10.92 -0.83
N ASP A 39 22.18 -9.81 -1.55
CA ASP A 39 22.87 -8.56 -1.27
C ASP A 39 22.29 -7.87 -0.02
N PRO A 40 23.07 -7.68 1.05
CA PRO A 40 22.59 -7.07 2.30
C PRO A 40 22.28 -5.57 2.16
N ALA A 41 22.65 -4.91 1.06
CA ALA A 41 22.22 -3.53 0.81
C ALA A 41 20.69 -3.42 0.78
N PHE A 42 19.99 -4.46 0.32
CA PHE A 42 18.53 -4.47 0.23
C PHE A 42 17.90 -4.96 1.54
N ALA A 43 16.99 -4.13 2.10
CA ALA A 43 16.26 -4.47 3.33
C ALA A 43 15.56 -5.84 3.24
N ARG A 44 14.96 -6.16 2.09
CA ARG A 44 14.29 -7.45 1.86
C ARG A 44 15.25 -8.65 1.95
N SER A 45 16.46 -8.50 1.40
CA SER A 45 17.49 -9.54 1.44
C SER A 45 17.94 -9.77 2.89
N ARG A 46 18.27 -8.69 3.62
CA ARG A 46 18.60 -8.76 5.06
C ARG A 46 17.48 -9.38 5.89
N THR A 47 16.23 -9.02 5.64
CA THR A 47 15.10 -9.63 6.37
C THR A 47 15.07 -11.14 6.18
N ARG A 48 15.34 -11.63 4.96
CA ARG A 48 15.31 -13.06 4.64
C ARG A 48 16.52 -13.82 5.17
N VAL A 49 17.72 -13.25 5.06
CA VAL A 49 18.98 -13.94 5.36
C VAL A 49 19.39 -13.80 6.83
N GLU A 50 19.04 -12.68 7.48
CA GLU A 50 19.47 -12.39 8.85
C GLU A 50 18.29 -12.36 9.82
N VAL A 51 17.28 -11.53 9.56
CA VAL A 51 16.24 -11.23 10.56
C VAL A 51 15.33 -12.42 10.80
N MET A 52 14.81 -13.06 9.75
CA MET A 52 13.88 -14.17 9.95
C MET A 52 14.53 -15.39 10.60
N PRO A 53 15.72 -15.85 10.17
CA PRO A 53 16.42 -16.93 10.85
C PRO A 53 16.70 -16.61 12.32
N LEU A 54 17.08 -15.36 12.64
CA LEU A 54 17.28 -14.94 14.03
C LEU A 54 15.99 -15.01 14.85
N LEU A 55 14.85 -14.60 14.28
CA LEU A 55 13.56 -14.68 14.97
C LEU A 55 13.14 -16.13 15.22
N GLU A 56 13.37 -17.05 14.27
CA GLU A 56 13.09 -18.47 14.45
C GLU A 56 14.03 -19.12 15.49
N ASP A 57 15.31 -18.74 15.52
CA ASP A 57 16.26 -19.19 16.53
C ASP A 57 15.85 -18.77 17.95
N LYS A 58 15.36 -17.53 18.12
CA LYS A 58 15.03 -16.97 19.44
C LYS A 58 13.62 -17.28 19.94
N LEU A 59 12.65 -17.39 19.05
CA LEU A 59 11.23 -17.57 19.40
C LEU A 59 10.71 -18.98 19.09
N GLY A 60 11.50 -19.78 18.37
CA GLY A 60 11.12 -21.11 17.91
C GLY A 60 10.64 -21.12 16.46
N PRO A 61 10.51 -22.32 15.85
CA PRO A 61 10.03 -22.46 14.49
C PRO A 61 8.57 -21.98 14.34
N GLY A 62 8.18 -21.53 13.16
CA GLY A 62 6.78 -21.17 12.87
C GLY A 62 6.45 -19.68 12.98
N VAL A 63 7.43 -18.82 13.26
CA VAL A 63 7.24 -17.36 13.35
C VAL A 63 6.79 -16.80 12.00
N ALA A 64 7.44 -17.22 10.91
CA ALA A 64 7.09 -16.77 9.56
C ALA A 64 5.64 -17.13 9.21
N GLU A 65 5.18 -18.34 9.52
CA GLU A 65 3.81 -18.80 9.30
C GLU A 65 2.79 -18.04 10.16
N SER A 66 3.14 -17.75 11.41
CA SER A 66 2.28 -17.00 12.32
C SER A 66 2.11 -15.55 11.85
N LEU A 67 3.20 -14.92 11.40
CA LEU A 67 3.17 -13.59 10.78
C LEU A 67 2.37 -13.60 9.47
N ALA A 68 2.55 -14.61 8.62
CA ALA A 68 1.79 -14.74 7.38
C ALA A 68 0.29 -14.90 7.63
N ARG A 69 -0.10 -15.72 8.62
CA ARG A 69 -1.50 -15.89 9.05
C ARG A 69 -2.09 -14.57 9.56
N THR A 70 -1.34 -13.86 10.39
CA THR A 70 -1.76 -12.55 10.93
C THR A 70 -1.95 -11.54 9.80
N ALA A 71 -1.01 -11.49 8.87
CA ALA A 71 -1.10 -10.63 7.69
C ALA A 71 -2.31 -10.98 6.80
N ALA A 72 -2.69 -12.26 6.70
CA ALA A 72 -3.87 -12.68 5.97
C ALA A 72 -5.18 -12.23 6.64
N ILE A 73 -5.26 -12.26 7.97
CA ILE A 73 -6.41 -11.74 8.73
C ILE A 73 -6.49 -10.21 8.57
N LEU A 74 -5.40 -9.50 8.82
CA LEU A 74 -5.35 -8.04 8.67
C LEU A 74 -5.64 -7.58 7.24
N GLN A 75 -5.36 -8.42 6.24
CA GLN A 75 -5.74 -8.13 4.85
C GLN A 75 -7.26 -8.08 4.67
N GLN A 76 -8.01 -8.97 5.32
CA GLN A 76 -9.48 -8.97 5.25
C GLN A 76 -10.06 -7.70 5.87
N ASP A 77 -9.55 -7.30 7.04
CA ASP A 77 -9.95 -6.06 7.70
C ASP A 77 -9.61 -4.84 6.85
N ALA A 78 -8.40 -4.82 6.26
CA ALA A 78 -7.98 -3.74 5.38
C ALA A 78 -8.85 -3.64 4.12
N ASP A 79 -9.32 -4.77 3.59
CA ASP A 79 -10.18 -4.83 2.41
C ASP A 79 -11.58 -4.30 2.73
N PHE A 80 -12.15 -4.68 3.88
CA PHE A 80 -13.42 -4.15 4.37
C PHE A 80 -13.36 -2.64 4.61
N LEU A 81 -12.31 -2.15 5.28
CA LEU A 81 -12.12 -0.72 5.52
C LEU A 81 -11.92 0.06 4.21
N GLU A 82 -11.25 -0.52 3.22
CA GLU A 82 -11.09 0.09 1.90
C GLU A 82 -12.42 0.17 1.13
N HIS A 83 -13.26 -0.85 1.26
CA HIS A 83 -14.61 -0.87 0.70
C HIS A 83 -15.48 0.23 1.32
N LEU A 84 -15.56 0.29 2.65
CA LEU A 84 -16.30 1.35 3.36
C LEU A 84 -15.78 2.76 3.02
N ALA A 85 -14.46 2.91 2.91
CA ALA A 85 -13.86 4.18 2.50
C ALA A 85 -14.20 4.55 1.04
N ALA A 86 -14.30 3.56 0.14
CA ALA A 86 -14.72 3.78 -1.24
C ALA A 86 -16.17 4.28 -1.31
N GLU A 87 -17.09 3.64 -0.58
CA GLU A 87 -18.49 4.04 -0.50
C GLU A 87 -18.64 5.44 0.11
N SER A 88 -17.95 5.68 1.22
CA SER A 88 -17.93 6.99 1.88
C SER A 88 -17.40 8.09 0.95
N TYR A 89 -16.30 7.81 0.24
CA TYR A 89 -15.75 8.75 -0.72
C TYR A 89 -16.73 9.03 -1.87
N ALA A 90 -17.36 8.00 -2.44
CA ALA A 90 -18.32 8.15 -3.52
C ALA A 90 -19.54 9.01 -3.13
N GLY A 91 -20.00 8.91 -1.88
CA GLY A 91 -21.09 9.73 -1.36
C GLY A 91 -20.70 11.16 -0.94
N LEU A 92 -19.41 11.46 -0.83
CA LEU A 92 -18.91 12.76 -0.37
C LEU A 92 -18.19 13.56 -1.45
N VAL A 93 -17.75 12.92 -2.52
CA VAL A 93 -16.93 13.55 -3.54
C VAL A 93 -17.74 14.52 -4.40
N ASN A 94 -17.28 15.77 -4.47
CA ASN A 94 -17.73 16.74 -5.45
C ASN A 94 -16.63 16.91 -6.50
N ARG A 95 -17.01 16.82 -7.78
CA ARG A 95 -16.08 16.97 -8.91
C ARG A 95 -16.44 18.23 -9.68
N SER A 96 -15.44 19.09 -9.94
CA SER A 96 -15.55 20.26 -10.81
C SER A 96 -14.35 20.32 -11.76
N ASP A 97 -14.38 21.27 -12.70
CA ASP A 97 -13.27 21.51 -13.62
C ASP A 97 -11.97 21.87 -12.88
N ASP A 98 -12.07 22.42 -11.66
CA ASP A 98 -10.96 22.79 -10.78
C ASP A 98 -10.45 21.64 -9.89
N GLY A 99 -11.05 20.44 -9.98
CA GLY A 99 -10.58 19.24 -9.30
C GLY A 99 -11.58 18.55 -8.37
N VAL A 100 -11.05 17.93 -7.32
CA VAL A 100 -11.78 17.05 -6.40
C VAL A 100 -11.96 17.72 -5.03
N TRP A 101 -13.19 17.72 -4.54
CA TRP A 101 -13.62 18.44 -3.36
C TRP A 101 -14.32 17.51 -2.36
N LEU A 102 -14.02 17.70 -1.06
CA LEU A 102 -14.66 16.95 0.03
C LEU A 102 -15.15 17.92 1.11
N PRO A 103 -16.42 17.83 1.56
CA PRO A 103 -16.95 18.69 2.61
C PRO A 103 -16.34 18.37 3.98
N GLU A 104 -15.75 19.37 4.64
CA GLU A 104 -15.04 19.21 5.91
C GLU A 104 -15.93 18.63 7.01
N ASP A 105 -17.15 19.17 7.18
CA ASP A 105 -18.08 18.76 8.24
C ASP A 105 -18.40 17.26 8.15
N ARG A 106 -18.64 16.77 6.93
CA ARG A 106 -18.93 15.37 6.68
C ARG A 106 -17.71 14.48 6.86
N LEU A 107 -16.50 14.96 6.53
CA LEU A 107 -15.27 14.25 6.87
C LEU A 107 -15.06 14.15 8.39
N ARG A 108 -15.48 15.18 9.14
CA ARG A 108 -15.38 15.21 10.61
C ARG A 108 -16.32 14.21 11.28
N GLU A 109 -17.46 13.91 10.66
CA GLU A 109 -18.39 12.86 11.09
C GLU A 109 -17.81 11.44 10.91
N LEU A 110 -16.88 11.24 9.95
CA LEU A 110 -16.24 9.94 9.76
C LEU A 110 -15.29 9.58 10.91
N SER A 111 -15.20 8.29 11.19
CA SER A 111 -14.19 7.74 12.09
C SER A 111 -12.78 8.08 11.60
N PRO A 112 -11.78 8.22 12.50
CA PRO A 112 -10.41 8.56 12.10
C PRO A 112 -9.82 7.59 11.06
N ALA A 113 -10.14 6.30 11.17
CA ALA A 113 -9.69 5.26 10.25
C ALA A 113 -10.25 5.44 8.82
N LEU A 114 -11.53 5.79 8.69
CA LEU A 114 -12.16 6.04 7.39
C LEU A 114 -11.74 7.40 6.81
N ARG A 115 -11.65 8.43 7.65
CA ARG A 115 -11.25 9.79 7.23
C ARG A 115 -9.91 9.78 6.51
N PHE A 116 -8.90 9.14 7.07
CA PHE A 116 -7.58 9.04 6.43
C PHE A 116 -7.65 8.34 5.07
N ARG A 117 -8.40 7.24 4.96
CA ARG A 117 -8.56 6.49 3.72
C ARG A 117 -9.31 7.27 2.64
N VAL A 118 -10.37 7.98 3.02
CA VAL A 118 -11.13 8.84 2.09
C VAL A 118 -10.26 9.98 1.55
N ILE A 119 -9.46 10.62 2.41
CA ILE A 119 -8.51 11.66 1.99
C ILE A 119 -7.43 11.07 1.06
N ALA A 120 -6.86 9.93 1.42
CA ALA A 120 -5.88 9.24 0.57
C ALA A 120 -6.46 8.87 -0.80
N LYS A 121 -7.72 8.43 -0.84
CA LYS A 121 -8.45 8.11 -2.08
C LYS A 121 -8.68 9.35 -2.95
N ALA A 122 -9.08 10.46 -2.34
CA ALA A 122 -9.25 11.74 -3.03
C ALA A 122 -7.94 12.24 -3.66
N ALA A 123 -6.83 12.15 -2.92
CA ALA A 123 -5.50 12.49 -3.42
C ALA A 123 -5.11 11.61 -4.63
N ALA A 124 -5.31 10.29 -4.53
CA ALA A 124 -5.01 9.37 -5.63
C ALA A 124 -5.82 9.69 -6.91
N THR A 125 -7.07 10.13 -6.78
CA THR A 125 -7.93 10.51 -7.91
C THR A 125 -7.60 11.86 -8.53
N SER A 126 -7.02 12.80 -7.77
CA SER A 126 -6.62 14.12 -8.29
C SER A 126 -5.26 14.12 -9.00
N GLY A 127 -4.66 12.94 -9.18
CA GLY A 127 -3.31 12.80 -9.77
C GLY A 127 -2.18 13.04 -8.76
N ALA A 128 -2.49 13.27 -7.49
CA ALA A 128 -1.46 13.24 -6.45
C ALA A 128 -1.07 11.77 -6.17
N ASN A 129 0.23 11.49 -6.16
CA ASN A 129 0.73 10.12 -5.94
C ASN A 129 0.13 9.51 -4.67
N SER A 130 -0.49 8.33 -4.83
CA SER A 130 -1.15 7.59 -3.75
C SER A 130 -0.19 7.33 -2.58
N PRO A 131 -0.59 7.56 -1.32
CA PRO A 131 0.27 7.37 -0.15
C PRO A 131 0.32 5.88 0.24
N ALA A 132 0.93 5.07 -0.61
CA ALA A 132 1.28 3.70 -0.26
C ALA A 132 2.79 3.66 -0.07
N THR A 133 3.23 3.56 1.20
CA THR A 133 4.63 3.44 1.66
C THR A 133 5.34 4.77 1.89
N GLY A 134 5.38 5.21 3.15
CA GLY A 134 6.13 6.39 3.62
C GLY A 134 5.21 7.33 4.38
N GLY A 135 5.56 7.61 5.65
CA GLY A 135 4.74 8.40 6.57
C GLY A 135 4.19 9.67 5.92
N PHE A 136 2.87 9.73 5.75
CA PHE A 136 2.18 10.95 5.40
C PHE A 136 2.28 11.90 6.58
N ARG A 137 3.28 12.79 6.55
CA ARG A 137 3.18 14.04 7.27
C ARG A 137 2.19 14.86 6.47
N PRO A 138 0.98 15.16 6.98
CA PRO A 138 0.07 16.03 6.24
C PRO A 138 0.85 17.31 5.92
N PRO A 139 0.91 17.77 4.65
CA PRO A 139 1.37 19.11 4.42
C PRO A 139 0.46 20.00 5.26
N LYS A 140 1.07 20.78 6.17
CA LYS A 140 0.36 21.76 7.01
C LYS A 140 -0.49 22.75 6.18
N ALA A 141 -0.39 22.70 4.85
CA ALA A 141 -1.10 23.50 3.88
C ALA A 141 -2.46 22.96 3.41
N CYS A 142 -2.86 21.71 3.69
CA CYS A 142 -4.16 21.20 3.19
C CYS A 142 -5.39 21.64 4.01
N CYS A 143 -5.22 22.27 5.17
CA CYS A 143 -6.35 22.64 6.03
C CYS A 143 -6.19 23.98 6.74
N VAL A 144 -5.81 25.05 6.03
CA VAL A 144 -6.13 26.40 6.52
C VAL A 144 -6.82 27.17 5.40
N ALA A 145 -8.09 26.85 5.18
CA ALA A 145 -8.97 27.81 4.53
C ALA A 145 -9.15 28.98 5.50
N ARG A 146 -8.73 30.17 5.06
CA ARG A 146 -8.89 31.43 5.80
C ARG A 146 -10.33 31.99 5.73
N ASP A 147 -11.27 31.19 5.22
CA ASP A 147 -12.68 31.55 5.04
C ASP A 147 -13.52 30.25 4.94
N PRO A 148 -14.53 30.04 5.81
CA PRO A 148 -15.40 28.86 5.78
C PRO A 148 -16.30 28.76 4.53
N ARG A 149 -16.24 29.73 3.61
CA ARG A 149 -16.99 29.71 2.33
C ARG A 149 -16.10 29.60 1.09
N ALA A 150 -14.77 29.52 1.25
CA ALA A 150 -13.85 29.48 0.12
C ALA A 150 -13.50 28.04 -0.30
N PRO A 151 -13.46 27.74 -1.62
CA PRO A 151 -13.03 26.44 -2.10
C PRO A 151 -11.50 26.26 -1.96
N CYS A 152 -11.05 25.40 -1.02
CA CYS A 152 -9.75 24.69 -0.95
C CYS A 152 -9.19 24.05 -2.25
N SER A 153 -8.51 24.82 -3.10
CA SER A 153 -7.90 24.28 -4.34
C SER A 153 -6.76 23.30 -4.06
N PHE A 154 -6.80 22.11 -4.67
CA PHE A 154 -5.62 21.25 -4.81
C PHE A 154 -4.88 21.65 -6.10
N PRO A 155 -3.60 22.03 -6.05
CA PRO A 155 -2.86 22.33 -7.26
C PRO A 155 -2.71 21.06 -8.10
N VAL A 156 -3.31 21.07 -9.29
CA VAL A 156 -3.06 20.07 -10.33
C VAL A 156 -1.59 20.22 -10.73
N ALA A 157 -0.79 19.17 -10.58
CA ALA A 157 0.57 19.18 -11.08
C ALA A 157 0.52 19.31 -12.61
N SER A 158 0.91 20.48 -13.12
CA SER A 158 1.09 20.69 -14.55
C SER A 158 2.21 19.78 -15.03
N ALA A 159 1.87 18.81 -15.88
CA ALA A 159 2.85 18.06 -16.64
C ALA A 159 3.46 19.00 -17.70
N SER A 160 4.59 19.62 -17.39
CA SER A 160 5.39 20.38 -18.35
C SER A 160 6.87 19.95 -18.28
N THR A 161 7.21 19.09 -19.24
CA THR A 161 8.38 19.18 -20.13
C THR A 161 9.79 18.88 -19.61
N ALA A 162 10.50 18.13 -20.47
CA ALA A 162 11.94 17.97 -20.67
C ALA A 162 12.70 16.97 -19.77
N TYR A 163 13.05 15.84 -20.38
CA TYR A 163 14.29 15.11 -20.07
C TYR A 163 15.25 15.31 -21.26
N PRO A 164 16.57 15.44 -21.03
CA PRO A 164 17.60 15.79 -22.02
C PRO A 164 17.77 14.79 -23.17
#